data_AF-A0A0D2K5F9-F1
#
_entry.id   AF-A0A0D2K5F9-F1
#
_cell.length_a   1.000
_cell.length_b   1.000
_cell.length_c   1.000
_cell.angle_alpha   90.00
_cell.angle_beta   90.00
_cell.angle_gamma   90.00
#
_symmetry.space_group_name_H-M   'P 1'
#
loop_
_entity.id
_entity.type
_entity.pdbx_description
1 polymer ?
#
loop_
_entity_poly.entity_id
_entity_poly.type
_entity_poly.pdbx_seq_one_letter_code
_entity_poly.pdbx_strand_id
1 'polypeptide(L)'
;MPDYPLFKLTSNLYEVVPAVLAKTGKVKNPWPNVDAHSGVLLQYYGITEEGFYTVLFGVSRALGVLSQLIWSRALGLAIERPKSFTMQALEKKCAPAPAQAA
;
A
#
# COMPACT_ATOMS: atom_id res chain seq x y z
N MET A 1 9.02 -24.48 11.64
CA MET A 1 8.63 -23.52 10.59
C MET A 1 9.01 -23.99 9.18
N PRO A 2 10.23 -24.46 8.87
CA PRO A 2 10.57 -24.95 7.53
C PRO A 2 9.64 -26.06 7.02
N ASP A 3 9.15 -26.90 7.93
CA ASP A 3 8.22 -27.99 7.61
C ASP A 3 6.74 -27.63 7.62
N TYR A 4 6.39 -26.38 7.95
CA TYR A 4 4.99 -25.96 7.99
C TYR A 4 4.42 -25.89 6.57
N PRO A 5 3.31 -26.59 6.25
CA PRO A 5 2.80 -26.68 4.89
C PRO A 5 2.52 -25.33 4.22
N LEU A 6 1.94 -24.37 4.97
CA LEU A 6 1.67 -23.04 4.41
C LEU A 6 2.95 -22.23 4.16
N PHE A 7 3.97 -22.38 5.01
CA PHE A 7 5.28 -21.76 4.75
C PHE A 7 5.95 -22.35 3.50
N LYS A 8 5.91 -23.68 3.32
CA LYS A 8 6.39 -24.34 2.09
C LYS A 8 5.66 -23.83 0.86
N LEU A 9 4.34 -23.67 0.94
CA LEU A 9 3.54 -23.10 -0.15
C LEU A 9 3.98 -21.66 -0.47
N THR A 10 4.13 -20.79 0.53
CA THR A 10 4.63 -19.42 0.33
C THR A 10 6.02 -19.40 -0.31
N SER A 11 6.92 -20.29 0.11
CA SER A 11 8.27 -20.43 -0.49
C SER A 11 8.21 -20.86 -1.95
N ASN A 12 7.39 -21.86 -2.28
CA ASN A 12 7.20 -22.31 -3.66
C ASN A 12 6.63 -21.20 -4.55
N LEU A 13 5.69 -20.40 -4.02
CA LEU A 13 5.16 -19.25 -4.74
C LEU A 13 6.24 -18.20 -5.01
N TYR A 14 7.13 -17.94 -4.06
CA TYR A 14 8.25 -17.02 -4.25
C TYR A 14 9.19 -17.45 -5.39
N GLU A 15 9.44 -18.75 -5.54
CA GLU A 15 10.31 -19.27 -6.61
C GLU A 15 9.62 -19.26 -7.99
N VAL A 16 8.35 -19.65 -8.06
CA VAL A 16 7.67 -19.91 -9.34
C VAL A 16 6.96 -18.67 -9.89
N VAL A 17 6.24 -17.92 -9.04
CA VAL A 17 5.32 -16.86 -9.48
C VAL A 17 6.03 -15.70 -10.19
N PRO A 18 7.19 -15.18 -9.72
CA PRO A 18 7.81 -14.02 -10.36
C PRO A 18 8.16 -14.26 -11.83
N ALA A 19 8.69 -15.45 -12.15
CA ALA A 19 9.04 -15.84 -13.51
C ALA A 19 7.79 -15.97 -14.41
N VAL A 20 6.70 -16.52 -13.87
CA VAL A 20 5.43 -16.63 -14.60
C VAL A 20 4.85 -15.24 -14.88
N LEU A 21 4.82 -14.35 -13.88
CA LEU A 21 4.30 -12.99 -14.04
C LEU A 21 5.12 -12.17 -15.04
N ALA A 22 6.45 -12.28 -15.00
CA ALA A 22 7.34 -11.59 -15.94
C ALA A 22 7.06 -11.98 -17.40
N LYS A 23 6.79 -13.27 -17.68
CA LYS A 23 6.47 -13.76 -19.03
C LYS A 23 5.16 -13.21 -19.59
N THR A 24 4.23 -12.77 -18.74
CA THR A 24 2.95 -12.22 -19.21
C THR A 24 3.08 -10.84 -19.85
N GLY A 25 4.13 -10.09 -19.55
CA GLY A 25 4.31 -8.69 -19.98
C GLY A 25 3.32 -7.69 -19.40
N LYS A 26 2.40 -8.12 -18.52
CA LYS A 26 1.36 -7.25 -17.92
C LYS A 26 1.77 -6.67 -16.57
N VAL A 27 2.69 -7.33 -15.87
CA VAL A 27 3.12 -6.94 -14.52
C VAL A 27 4.43 -6.18 -14.59
N LYS A 28 4.44 -4.96 -14.05
CA LYS A 28 5.63 -4.09 -14.04
C LYS A 28 6.73 -4.59 -13.09
N ASN A 29 6.36 -5.04 -11.90
CA ASN A 29 7.27 -5.59 -10.90
C ASN A 29 6.68 -6.90 -10.36
N PRO A 30 7.30 -8.07 -10.66
CA PRO A 30 6.72 -9.37 -10.36
C PRO A 30 7.04 -9.90 -8.95
N TRP A 31 7.70 -9.11 -8.09
CA TRP A 31 8.13 -9.53 -6.77
C TRP A 31 7.06 -9.32 -5.68
N PRO A 32 6.98 -10.20 -4.68
CA PRO A 32 6.03 -10.05 -3.58
C PRO A 32 6.47 -8.97 -2.57
N ASN A 33 5.55 -8.62 -1.67
CA ASN A 33 5.77 -7.70 -0.57
C ASN A 33 5.63 -8.42 0.79
N VAL A 34 5.71 -7.67 1.89
CA VAL A 34 5.64 -8.20 3.27
C VAL A 34 4.34 -8.95 3.57
N ASP A 35 3.22 -8.54 2.96
CA ASP A 35 1.89 -9.10 3.22
C ASP A 35 1.73 -10.50 2.62
N ALA A 36 2.56 -10.85 1.63
CA ALA A 36 2.59 -12.20 1.06
C ALA A 36 3.16 -13.25 2.03
N HIS A 37 3.79 -12.83 3.14
CA HIS A 37 4.52 -13.72 4.04
C HIS A 37 4.14 -13.57 5.52
N SER A 38 3.73 -12.39 5.98
CA SER A 38 3.46 -12.14 7.40
C SER A 38 2.38 -13.06 7.99
N GLY A 39 1.31 -13.35 7.24
CA GLY A 39 0.19 -14.18 7.70
C GLY A 39 0.59 -15.61 8.09
N VAL A 40 1.40 -16.30 7.27
CA VAL A 40 1.79 -17.69 7.56
C VAL A 40 2.66 -17.80 8.83
N LEU A 41 3.38 -16.74 9.18
CA LEU A 41 4.13 -16.68 10.42
C LEU A 41 3.20 -16.53 11.63
N LEU A 42 2.21 -15.64 11.54
CA LEU A 42 1.21 -15.45 12.59
C LEU A 42 0.42 -16.74 12.86
N GLN A 43 -0.05 -17.40 11.80
CA GLN A 43 -0.78 -18.66 11.91
C GLN A 43 0.06 -19.78 12.52
N TYR A 44 1.34 -19.89 12.14
CA TYR A 44 2.24 -20.89 12.70
C TYR A 44 2.40 -20.78 14.23
N TYR A 45 2.38 -19.55 14.76
CA TYR A 45 2.46 -19.29 16.20
C TYR A 45 1.10 -19.21 16.90
N GLY A 46 0.01 -19.61 16.23
CA GLY A 46 -1.31 -19.74 16.83
C GLY A 46 -2.19 -18.49 16.76
N ILE A 47 -1.79 -17.45 16.02
CA ILE A 47 -2.65 -16.28 15.76
C ILE A 47 -3.37 -16.50 14.43
N THR A 48 -4.55 -17.10 14.51
CA THR A 48 -5.34 -17.54 13.34
C THR A 48 -6.52 -16.63 13.01
N GLU A 49 -6.81 -15.65 13.86
CA GLU A 49 -7.90 -14.70 13.70
C GLU A 49 -7.51 -13.62 12.68
N GLU A 50 -7.68 -13.91 11.39
CA GLU A 50 -7.27 -13.00 10.31
C GLU A 50 -7.90 -11.60 10.43
N GLY A 51 -9.12 -11.51 10.94
CA GLY A 51 -9.79 -10.24 11.24
C GLY A 51 -9.05 -9.36 12.26
N PHE A 52 -8.14 -9.93 13.05
CA PHE A 52 -7.30 -9.24 14.03
C PHE A 52 -5.97 -8.73 13.45
N TYR A 53 -5.54 -9.19 12.27
CA TYR A 53 -4.20 -8.88 11.73
C TYR A 53 -3.97 -7.38 11.52
N THR A 54 -5.01 -6.64 11.14
CA THR A 54 -4.93 -5.18 10.97
C THR A 54 -4.69 -4.45 12.29
N VAL A 55 -5.08 -5.03 13.43
CA VAL A 55 -4.77 -4.47 14.76
C VAL A 55 -3.27 -4.54 15.02
N LEU A 56 -2.64 -5.69 14.77
CA LEU A 56 -1.19 -5.85 14.89
C LEU A 56 -0.44 -4.87 13.97
N PHE A 57 -0.96 -4.68 12.75
CA PHE A 57 -0.41 -3.70 11.82
C PHE A 57 -0.52 -2.27 12.36
N GLY A 58 -1.66 -1.88 12.92
CA GLY A 58 -1.86 -0.56 13.53
C GLY A 58 -0.89 -0.28 14.68
N VAL A 59 -0.69 -1.24 15.58
CA VAL A 59 0.27 -1.14 16.69
C VAL A 59 1.70 -0.92 16.18
N SER A 60 2.13 -1.69 15.18
CA SER A 60 3.46 -1.50 14.55
C SER A 60 3.59 -0.13 13.88
N ARG A 61 2.56 0.29 13.12
CA ARG A 61 2.58 1.55 12.37
C ARG A 61 2.59 2.79 13.27
N ALA A 62 2.06 2.69 14.50
CA ALA A 62 2.08 3.76 15.49
C ALA A 62 3.50 4.32 15.74
N LEU A 63 4.52 3.44 15.76
CA LEU A 63 5.91 3.85 15.98
C LEU A 63 6.39 4.88 14.94
N GLY A 64 6.08 4.66 13.66
CA GLY A 64 6.47 5.57 12.58
C GLY A 64 5.66 6.86 12.58
N VAL A 65 4.32 6.75 12.60
CA VAL A 65 3.45 7.93 12.44
C VAL A 65 3.52 8.88 13.64
N LEU A 66 3.68 8.34 14.86
CA LEU A 66 3.83 9.18 16.06
C LEU A 66 5.20 9.84 16.12
N SER A 67 6.26 9.15 15.69
CA SER A 67 7.60 9.77 15.56
C SER A 67 7.57 10.94 14.58
N GLN A 68 6.96 10.76 13.41
CA GLN A 68 6.79 11.83 12.43
C GLN A 68 5.90 12.96 12.95
N LEU A 69 4.87 12.65 13.75
CA LEU A 69 4.01 13.64 14.36
C LEU A 69 4.77 14.54 15.34
N ILE A 70 5.65 13.97 16.18
CA ILE A 70 6.51 14.73 17.09
C ILE A 70 7.36 15.73 16.29
N TRP A 71 8.03 15.27 15.23
CA TRP A 71 8.81 16.14 14.35
C TRP A 71 7.98 17.20 13.64
N SER A 72 6.76 16.86 13.21
CA SER A 72 5.87 17.82 12.57
C SER A 72 5.50 18.97 13.50
N ARG A 73 5.41 18.72 14.81
CA ARG A 73 5.18 19.75 15.82
C ARG A 73 6.45 20.52 16.16
N ALA A 74 7.58 19.82 16.32
CA ALA A 74 8.87 20.45 16.56
C ALA A 74 9.27 21.44 15.43
N LEU A 75 8.97 21.09 14.17
CA LEU A 75 9.23 21.94 13.00
C LEU A 75 8.14 22.96 12.70
N GLY A 76 7.05 22.99 13.47
CA GLY A 76 5.94 23.93 13.26
C GLY A 76 5.25 23.80 11.90
N LEU A 77 5.14 22.59 11.35
CA LEU A 77 4.50 22.38 10.04
C LEU A 77 3.04 22.87 10.06
N ALA A 78 2.67 23.66 9.06
CA ALA A 78 1.34 24.23 8.87
C ALA A 78 0.26 23.17 8.59
N ILE A 79 -1.01 23.58 8.64
CA ILE A 79 -2.15 22.71 8.31
C ILE A 79 -2.10 22.27 6.83
N GLU A 80 -2.26 20.97 6.60
CA GLU A 80 -2.44 20.43 5.26
C GLU A 80 -3.83 20.82 4.74
N ARG A 81 -3.89 21.62 3.67
CA ARG A 81 -5.15 22.14 3.09
C ARG A 81 -5.17 22.03 1.56
N PRO A 82 -5.30 20.83 0.99
CA PRO A 82 -5.44 20.67 -0.45
C PRO A 82 -6.76 21.27 -0.94
N LYS A 83 -6.77 21.77 -2.19
CA LYS A 83 -7.97 22.32 -2.82
C LYS A 83 -8.68 21.24 -3.63
N SER A 84 -9.93 20.95 -3.30
CA SER A 84 -10.80 20.05 -4.04
C SER A 84 -11.48 20.76 -5.22
N PHE A 85 -11.77 20.00 -6.28
CA PHE A 85 -12.47 20.47 -7.47
C PHE A 85 -13.54 19.46 -7.88
N THR A 86 -14.67 19.97 -8.37
CA THR A 86 -15.67 19.14 -9.05
C THR A 86 -15.28 18.95 -10.52
N MET A 87 -15.85 17.95 -11.18
CA MET A 87 -15.62 17.73 -12.61
C MET A 87 -15.99 18.97 -13.44
N GLN A 88 -17.13 19.61 -13.16
CA GLN A 88 -17.56 20.85 -13.82
C GLN A 88 -16.53 21.99 -13.67
N ALA A 89 -15.91 22.12 -12.50
CA ALA A 89 -14.88 23.12 -12.27
C ALA A 89 -13.59 22.83 -13.04
N LEU A 90 -13.28 21.55 -13.28
CA LEU A 90 -12.17 21.13 -14.13
C LEU A 90 -12.47 21.37 -15.61
N GLU A 91 -13.66 20.98 -16.09
CA GLU A 91 -14.10 21.20 -17.47
C GLU A 91 -14.06 22.69 -17.84
N LYS A 92 -14.58 23.55 -16.97
CA LYS A 92 -14.53 25.01 -17.17
C LYS A 92 -13.10 25.56 -17.22
N LYS A 93 -12.17 24.97 -16.47
CA LYS A 93 -10.75 25.37 -16.49
C LYS A 93 -10.00 24.88 -17.73
N CYS A 94 -10.38 23.73 -18.25
CA CYS A 94 -9.77 23.13 -19.44
C CYS A 94 -10.46 23.56 -20.75
N ALA A 95 -11.58 24.27 -20.67
CA ALA A 95 -12.29 24.76 -21.84
C ALA A 95 -11.38 25.70 -22.67
N PRO A 96 -11.33 25.55 -24.00
CA PRO A 96 -10.56 26.44 -24.85
C PRO A 96 -11.06 27.89 -24.71
N ALA A 97 -10.14 28.85 -24.86
CA ALA A 97 -10.51 30.25 -24.84
C ALA A 97 -11.59 30.52 -25.90
N PRO A 98 -12.64 31.32 -25.59
CA PRO A 98 -13.64 31.65 -26.58
C PRO A 98 -12.95 32.32 -27.78
N ALA A 99 -13.22 31.82 -28.98
CA ALA A 99 -12.75 32.45 -30.21
C ALA A 99 -13.20 33.92 -30.18
N GLN A 100 -12.25 34.85 -30.28
CA GLN A 100 -12.57 36.27 -30.40
C GLN A 100 -13.48 36.44 -31.62
N ALA A 101 -14.71 36.91 -31.39
CA ALA A 101 -15.62 37.27 -32.46
C ALA A 101 -14.99 38.45 -33.24
N ALA A 102 -14.74 38.23 -34.52
CA ALA A 102 -14.27 39.24 -35.47
C ALA A 102 -15.38 40.26 -35.78
#